data_AF-U5CS61-F1
#
_entry.id   AF-U5CS61-F1
#
_cell.length_a   1.000
_cell.length_b   1.000
_cell.length_c   1.000
_cell.angle_alpha   90.00
_cell.angle_beta   90.00
_cell.angle_gamma   90.00
#
_symmetry.space_group_name_H-M   'P 1'
#
loop_
_entity.id
_entity.type
_entity.pdbx_description
1 polymer ?
#
loop_
_entity_poly.entity_id
_entity_poly.type
_entity_poly.pdbx_seq_one_letter_code
_entity_poly.pdbx_strand_id
1 'polypeptide(L)'
;MLASSSSKTNHSVGKFRLGLSKSGLLVLYAMENPNSIATTEDIYWKLLTFPIPLRRLSLELISNAPGIKFSDSHDFMLRATLDIDGNLRIYQHNFAKEGKNSVTIIWSALKNQCKIKGVCGVNRYCTLGDSDEPKCLCIPGFDYTHPGNPTEGCKMLDSVGKSSDLGESMTELKNTVWASRGCEILNVNKTECTKSCSEDCVCRAVVYVKGECTKMSEPLKYGLTDMEGWRSTFVRGGGGVARSEKVGVEGREIGNKLVVIGFVLVCAAVLMVGTRLLVCFLERKWWRINRNEFSSG
;
A
#
# COMPACT_ATOMS: atom_id res chain seq x y z
N MET A 1 -10.06 -20.13 -10.56
CA MET A 1 -9.12 -18.99 -10.46
C MET A 1 -9.51 -18.17 -9.24
N LEU A 2 -8.59 -17.85 -8.34
CA LEU A 2 -8.87 -17.02 -7.16
C LEU A 2 -8.55 -15.57 -7.50
N ALA A 3 -9.39 -14.64 -7.06
CA ALA A 3 -9.25 -13.20 -7.33
C ALA A 3 -9.32 -12.40 -6.04
N SER A 4 -8.58 -11.29 -5.98
CA SER A 4 -8.71 -10.33 -4.88
C SER A 4 -10.06 -9.60 -4.96
N SER A 5 -10.50 -9.05 -3.84
CA SER A 5 -11.54 -8.00 -3.84
C SER A 5 -10.99 -6.69 -4.38
N SER A 6 -11.86 -5.78 -4.82
CA SER A 6 -11.48 -4.45 -5.31
C SER A 6 -11.11 -3.50 -4.17
N SER A 7 -11.75 -3.60 -3.01
CA SER A 7 -11.39 -2.88 -1.79
C SER A 7 -11.80 -3.65 -0.53
N LYS A 8 -11.54 -3.08 0.66
CA LYS A 8 -11.99 -3.66 1.93
C LYS A 8 -13.51 -3.74 2.05
N THR A 9 -14.23 -2.79 1.44
CA THR A 9 -15.69 -2.66 1.52
C THR A 9 -16.40 -3.09 0.24
N ASN A 10 -15.67 -3.19 -0.87
CA ASN A 10 -16.20 -3.64 -2.15
C ASN A 10 -15.62 -5.02 -2.50
N HIS A 11 -16.48 -6.03 -2.43
CA HIS A 11 -16.13 -7.42 -2.71
C HIS A 11 -16.22 -7.79 -4.19
N SER A 12 -16.43 -6.81 -5.08
CA SER A 12 -16.28 -7.03 -6.51
C SER A 12 -14.86 -7.50 -6.84
N VAL A 13 -14.72 -8.14 -8.00
CA VAL A 13 -13.43 -8.66 -8.47
C VAL A 13 -12.42 -7.52 -8.66
N GLY A 14 -11.28 -7.60 -7.98
CA GLY A 14 -10.20 -6.61 -8.00
C GLY A 14 -9.18 -6.81 -9.11
N LYS A 15 -7.95 -6.32 -8.92
CA LYS A 15 -6.87 -6.37 -9.93
C LYS A 15 -6.03 -7.64 -9.88
N PHE A 16 -5.95 -8.35 -8.75
CA PHE A 16 -5.00 -9.44 -8.58
C PHE A 16 -5.64 -10.80 -8.79
N ARG A 17 -4.89 -11.73 -9.37
CA ARG A 17 -5.34 -13.09 -9.69
C ARG A 17 -4.30 -14.13 -9.29
N LEU A 18 -4.81 -15.28 -8.85
CA LEU A 18 -4.07 -16.52 -8.70
C LEU A 18 -4.58 -17.52 -9.75
N GLY A 19 -3.69 -17.91 -10.65
CA GLY A 19 -3.97 -18.86 -11.72
C GLY A 19 -2.98 -20.03 -11.74
N LEU A 20 -3.36 -21.10 -12.43
CA LEU A 20 -2.46 -22.20 -12.77
C LEU A 20 -2.00 -22.00 -14.22
N SER A 21 -0.69 -21.97 -14.44
CA SER A 21 -0.12 -21.90 -15.78
C SER A 21 -0.33 -23.21 -16.53
N LYS A 22 -0.20 -23.18 -17.87
CA LYS A 22 -0.20 -24.39 -18.71
C LYS A 22 0.90 -25.39 -18.32
N SER A 23 1.98 -24.91 -17.71
CA SER A 23 3.10 -25.70 -17.21
C SER A 23 2.90 -26.24 -15.79
N GLY A 24 1.72 -26.08 -15.20
CA GLY A 24 1.42 -26.54 -13.85
C GLY A 24 2.04 -25.68 -12.74
N LEU A 25 2.43 -24.44 -13.03
CA LEU A 25 2.92 -23.50 -12.01
C LEU A 25 1.76 -22.68 -11.46
N LEU A 26 1.68 -22.57 -10.14
CA LEU A 26 0.77 -21.63 -9.52
C LEU A 26 1.38 -20.22 -9.62
N VAL A 27 0.67 -19.27 -10.19
CA VAL A 27 1.18 -17.93 -10.47
C VAL A 27 0.25 -16.84 -9.95
N LEU A 28 0.84 -15.81 -9.35
CA LEU A 28 0.18 -14.56 -9.01
C LEU A 28 0.54 -13.50 -10.05
N TYR A 29 -0.48 -12.81 -10.56
CA TYR A 29 -0.31 -11.74 -11.54
C TYR A 29 -1.34 -10.63 -11.33
N ALA A 30 -0.96 -9.43 -11.79
CA ALA A 30 -1.80 -8.25 -11.75
C ALA A 30 -2.50 -8.04 -13.09
N MET A 31 -3.72 -7.52 -13.05
CA MET A 31 -4.50 -7.18 -14.24
C MET A 31 -4.61 -5.66 -14.33
N GLU A 32 -4.36 -5.12 -15.52
CA GLU A 32 -4.55 -3.70 -15.80
C GLU A 32 -6.04 -3.35 -15.78
N ASN A 33 -6.87 -4.21 -16.38
CA ASN A 33 -8.32 -4.14 -16.30
C ASN A 33 -8.95 -5.55 -16.35
N PRO A 34 -10.24 -5.72 -16.01
CA PRO A 34 -10.87 -7.05 -15.98
C PRO A 34 -10.84 -7.81 -17.32
N ASN A 35 -10.74 -7.07 -18.44
CA ASN A 35 -10.80 -7.62 -19.80
C ASN A 35 -9.40 -7.82 -20.43
N SER A 36 -8.34 -7.35 -19.77
CA SER A 36 -6.97 -7.45 -20.30
C SER A 36 -6.46 -8.88 -20.23
N ILE A 37 -5.61 -9.29 -21.17
CA ILE A 37 -4.90 -10.56 -21.08
C ILE A 37 -3.61 -10.33 -20.29
N ALA A 38 -3.45 -11.04 -19.18
CA ALA A 38 -2.20 -11.02 -18.44
C ALA A 38 -1.05 -11.62 -19.26
N THR A 39 0.08 -10.93 -19.23
CA THR A 39 1.33 -11.32 -19.86
C THR A 39 2.30 -11.88 -18.80
N THR A 40 3.43 -12.40 -19.26
CA THR A 40 4.50 -12.85 -18.35
C THR A 40 5.10 -11.69 -17.53
N GLU A 41 5.01 -10.45 -18.03
CA GLU A 41 5.45 -9.26 -17.30
C GLU A 41 4.56 -8.94 -16.10
N ASP A 42 3.32 -9.43 -16.07
CA ASP A 42 2.38 -9.15 -14.99
C ASP A 42 2.54 -10.11 -13.82
N ILE A 43 3.26 -11.23 -14.03
CA ILE A 43 3.55 -12.25 -13.02
C ILE A 43 4.58 -11.71 -12.03
N TYR A 44 4.27 -11.78 -10.74
CA TYR A 44 5.15 -11.31 -9.67
C TYR A 44 5.51 -12.39 -8.63
N TRP A 45 4.82 -13.53 -8.65
CA TRP A 45 5.16 -14.66 -7.80
C TRP A 45 4.74 -15.97 -8.46
N LYS A 46 5.53 -17.03 -8.23
CA LYS A 46 5.28 -18.37 -8.78
C LYS A 46 5.68 -19.45 -7.76
N LEU A 47 4.96 -20.56 -7.77
CA LEU A 47 5.28 -21.75 -7.00
C LEU A 47 5.19 -23.00 -7.87
N LEU A 48 6.21 -23.84 -7.81
CA LEU A 48 6.21 -25.17 -8.41
C LEU A 48 5.16 -26.02 -7.69
N THR A 49 4.14 -26.47 -8.40
CA THR A 49 3.28 -27.54 -7.89
C THR A 49 3.93 -28.85 -8.27
N PHE A 50 4.66 -29.47 -7.34
CA PHE A 50 4.93 -30.90 -7.48
C PHE A 50 3.60 -31.64 -7.27
N PRO A 51 3.35 -32.79 -7.94
CA PRO A 51 2.30 -33.70 -7.52
C PRO A 51 2.74 -34.34 -6.20
N ILE A 52 2.75 -33.55 -5.12
CA ILE A 52 2.93 -34.07 -3.78
C ILE A 52 1.65 -34.85 -3.48
N PRO A 53 1.72 -36.10 -3.03
CA PRO A 53 0.57 -36.75 -2.44
C PRO A 53 0.34 -36.04 -1.11
N LEU A 54 -0.35 -34.92 -1.15
CA LEU A 54 -0.85 -34.22 0.04
C LEU A 54 -1.94 -35.13 0.63
N ARG A 55 -1.52 -36.19 1.32
CA ARG A 55 -2.37 -36.91 2.28
C ARG A 55 -2.76 -35.87 3.34
N ARG A 56 -3.92 -35.25 3.15
CA ARG A 56 -4.57 -34.18 3.95
C ARG A 56 -4.38 -32.72 3.52
N LEU A 57 -4.23 -32.42 2.22
CA LEU A 57 -4.55 -31.06 1.75
C LEU A 57 -5.45 -31.11 0.52
N SER A 58 -6.75 -31.25 0.76
CA SER A 58 -7.78 -31.08 -0.26
C SER A 58 -7.90 -29.58 -0.55
N LEU A 59 -7.30 -29.12 -1.65
CA LEU A 59 -7.51 -27.78 -2.16
C LEU A 59 -8.88 -27.71 -2.84
N GLU A 60 -9.95 -27.59 -2.06
CA GLU A 60 -11.29 -27.36 -2.61
C GLU A 60 -11.42 -25.89 -3.02
N LEU A 61 -11.31 -25.64 -4.33
CA LEU A 61 -11.61 -24.35 -4.94
C LEU A 61 -13.13 -24.11 -4.89
N ILE A 62 -13.63 -23.66 -3.74
CA ILE A 62 -15.01 -23.18 -3.64
C ILE A 62 -15.04 -21.78 -4.26
N SER A 63 -15.34 -21.71 -5.56
CA SER A 63 -15.65 -20.44 -6.21
C SER A 63 -16.87 -19.81 -5.52
N ASN A 64 -16.74 -18.55 -5.10
CA ASN A 64 -17.74 -17.63 -4.53
C ASN A 64 -17.50 -17.16 -3.07
N ALA A 65 -16.34 -17.46 -2.47
CA ALA A 65 -15.89 -16.81 -1.22
C ALA A 65 -14.46 -16.24 -1.36
N PRO A 66 -14.09 -15.14 -0.66
CA PRO A 66 -12.77 -14.50 -0.75
C PRO A 66 -11.64 -15.30 -0.06
N GLY A 67 -11.66 -16.63 -0.13
CA GLY A 67 -10.57 -17.46 0.38
C GLY A 67 -10.86 -18.96 0.37
N ILE A 68 -9.80 -19.76 0.48
CA ILE A 68 -9.83 -21.21 0.62
C ILE A 68 -9.73 -21.53 2.10
N LYS A 69 -10.72 -22.23 2.66
CA LYS A 69 -10.69 -22.65 4.07
C LYS A 69 -10.09 -24.06 4.19
N PHE A 70 -9.15 -24.25 5.10
CA PHE A 70 -8.70 -25.56 5.55
C PHE A 70 -9.15 -25.74 7.00
N SER A 71 -9.92 -26.79 7.27
CA SER A 71 -10.24 -27.17 8.64
C SER A 71 -9.28 -28.27 9.06
N ASP A 72 -8.48 -27.98 10.08
CA ASP A 72 -7.77 -29.01 10.83
C ASP A 72 -8.13 -28.79 12.30
N SER A 73 -8.86 -29.73 12.90
CA SER A 73 -9.43 -29.70 14.26
C SER A 73 -10.61 -28.73 14.53
N HIS A 74 -11.25 -28.90 15.69
CA HIS A 74 -12.32 -28.03 16.20
C HIS A 74 -11.81 -26.69 16.76
N ASP A 75 -10.50 -26.53 16.95
CA ASP A 75 -9.92 -25.42 17.70
C ASP A 75 -9.43 -24.27 16.80
N PHE A 76 -9.16 -24.54 15.51
CA PHE A 76 -8.77 -23.49 14.55
C PHE A 76 -9.18 -23.80 13.10
N MET A 77 -9.28 -22.75 12.28
CA MET A 77 -9.51 -22.81 10.83
C MET A 77 -8.43 -22.02 10.11
N LEU A 78 -7.81 -22.60 9.10
CA LEU A 78 -6.92 -21.88 8.20
C LEU A 78 -7.73 -21.30 7.03
N ARG A 79 -7.35 -20.12 6.56
CA ARG A 79 -7.94 -19.49 5.39
C ARG A 79 -6.85 -18.89 4.52
N ALA A 80 -6.66 -19.41 3.31
CA ALA A 80 -5.85 -18.73 2.31
C ALA A 80 -6.68 -17.66 1.60
N THR A 81 -6.18 -16.43 1.54
CA THR A 81 -6.85 -15.30 0.88
C THR A 81 -5.84 -14.58 0.00
N LEU A 82 -6.26 -14.25 -1.23
CA LEU A 82 -5.58 -13.27 -2.05
C LEU A 82 -6.12 -11.90 -1.66
N ASP A 83 -5.36 -11.18 -0.85
CA ASP A 83 -5.82 -9.92 -0.27
C ASP A 83 -5.89 -8.81 -1.33
N ILE A 84 -6.55 -7.71 -0.95
CA ILE A 84 -6.73 -6.53 -1.82
C ILE A 84 -5.42 -5.86 -2.22
N ASP A 85 -4.33 -6.12 -1.48
CA ASP A 85 -2.98 -5.64 -1.79
C ASP A 85 -2.22 -6.58 -2.73
N GLY A 86 -2.86 -7.65 -3.20
CA GLY A 86 -2.30 -8.62 -4.14
C GLY A 86 -1.41 -9.68 -3.51
N ASN A 87 -1.27 -9.70 -2.19
CA ASN A 87 -0.50 -10.76 -1.53
C ASN A 87 -1.39 -11.97 -1.21
N LEU A 88 -0.85 -13.17 -1.43
CA LEU A 88 -1.51 -14.39 -0.98
C LEU A 88 -1.06 -14.68 0.45
N ARG A 89 -2.01 -14.74 1.38
CA ARG A 89 -1.76 -14.97 2.81
C ARG A 89 -2.55 -16.16 3.32
N ILE A 90 -1.98 -16.86 4.30
CA ILE A 90 -2.70 -17.86 5.09
C ILE A 90 -2.96 -17.28 6.47
N TYR A 91 -4.25 -17.20 6.80
CA TYR A 91 -4.77 -16.76 8.08
C TYR A 91 -5.14 -17.97 8.94
N GLN A 92 -4.71 -17.99 10.19
CA GLN A 92 -5.21 -18.93 11.19
C GLN A 92 -6.24 -18.23 12.06
N HIS A 93 -7.47 -18.73 12.04
CA HIS A 93 -8.58 -18.31 12.89
C HIS A 93 -8.63 -19.27 14.07
N ASN A 94 -8.29 -18.80 15.26
CA ASN A 94 -8.41 -19.60 16.48
C ASN A 94 -9.76 -19.29 17.13
N PHE A 95 -10.54 -20.34 17.38
CA PHE A 95 -11.84 -20.23 18.03
C PHE A 95 -11.70 -20.66 19.48
N ALA A 96 -11.72 -19.69 20.38
CA ALA A 96 -11.65 -19.99 21.80
C ALA A 96 -13.01 -20.53 22.27
N LYS A 97 -13.02 -21.65 23.00
CA LYS A 97 -14.25 -22.15 23.67
C LYS A 97 -14.72 -21.17 24.76
N GLU A 98 -13.77 -20.55 25.45
CA GLU A 98 -13.98 -19.44 26.38
C GLU A 98 -12.86 -18.41 26.15
N GLY A 99 -13.23 -17.19 25.73
CA GLY A 99 -12.26 -16.13 25.41
C GLY A 99 -12.54 -15.44 24.06
N LYS A 100 -11.56 -14.67 23.57
CA LYS A 100 -11.71 -13.90 22.33
C LYS A 100 -11.12 -14.66 21.15
N ASN A 101 -11.90 -14.82 20.09
CA ASN A 101 -11.41 -15.32 18.80
C ASN A 101 -10.24 -14.46 18.31
N SER A 102 -9.23 -15.11 17.75
CA SER A 102 -8.05 -14.43 17.22
C SER A 102 -7.79 -14.85 15.78
N VAL A 103 -7.24 -13.92 15.00
CA VAL A 103 -6.85 -14.17 13.61
C VAL A 103 -5.40 -13.73 13.45
N THR A 104 -4.55 -14.64 13.03
CA THR A 104 -3.13 -14.37 12.80
C THR A 104 -2.74 -14.72 11.37
N ILE A 105 -1.82 -13.96 10.78
CA ILE A 105 -1.21 -14.31 9.50
C ILE A 105 -0.04 -15.25 9.82
N ILE A 106 -0.12 -16.50 9.38
CA ILE A 106 0.93 -17.51 9.61
C ILE A 106 1.86 -17.65 8.41
N TRP A 107 1.44 -17.19 7.23
CA TRP A 107 2.26 -17.20 6.01
C TRP A 107 1.83 -16.11 5.03
N SER A 108 2.79 -15.60 4.24
CA SER A 108 2.57 -14.65 3.14
C SER A 108 3.51 -14.97 1.99
N ALA A 109 3.03 -14.84 0.75
CA ALA A 109 3.81 -15.14 -0.46
C ALA A 109 5.01 -14.20 -0.63
N LEU A 110 4.81 -12.91 -0.35
CA LEU A 110 5.85 -11.89 -0.44
C LEU A 110 5.94 -11.10 0.88
N LYS A 111 7.15 -10.89 1.39
CA LYS A 111 7.40 -10.02 2.55
C LYS A 111 7.43 -8.54 2.14
N ASN A 112 8.10 -8.24 1.02
CA ASN A 112 8.21 -6.89 0.48
C ASN A 112 7.01 -6.61 -0.45
N GLN A 113 6.15 -5.67 -0.08
CA GLN A 113 4.96 -5.31 -0.85
C GLN A 113 5.29 -4.63 -2.20
N CYS A 114 6.43 -3.95 -2.33
CA CYS A 114 6.87 -3.39 -3.61
C CYS A 114 7.23 -4.44 -4.67
N LYS A 115 7.41 -5.71 -4.28
CA LYS A 115 7.57 -6.81 -5.23
C LYS A 115 6.23 -7.25 -5.84
N ILE A 116 5.09 -6.83 -5.27
CA ILE A 116 3.78 -7.09 -5.83
C ILE A 116 3.53 -6.08 -6.96
N LYS A 117 3.52 -6.57 -8.19
CA LYS A 117 3.25 -5.75 -9.37
C LYS A 117 1.84 -5.17 -9.30
N GLY A 118 1.67 -3.88 -9.56
CA GLY A 118 0.37 -3.20 -9.56
C GLY A 118 -0.03 -2.54 -8.23
N VAL A 119 0.80 -2.64 -7.19
CA VAL A 119 0.66 -1.83 -5.96
C VAL A 119 0.78 -0.34 -6.27
N CYS A 120 1.76 0.02 -7.10
CA CYS A 120 1.85 1.34 -7.71
C CYS A 120 1.32 1.28 -9.14
N GLY A 121 0.57 2.31 -9.54
CA GLY A 121 0.15 2.48 -10.93
C GLY A 121 1.30 2.78 -11.88
N VAL A 122 0.98 2.99 -13.15
CA VAL A 122 1.96 3.28 -14.19
C VAL A 122 2.70 4.61 -13.98
N ASN A 123 3.89 4.76 -14.56
CA ASN A 123 4.74 5.94 -14.45
C ASN A 123 5.12 6.30 -12.99
N ARG A 124 5.10 5.28 -12.11
CA ARG A 124 5.51 5.35 -10.72
C ARG A 124 6.44 4.20 -10.38
N TYR A 125 7.28 4.42 -9.37
CA TYR A 125 8.07 3.35 -8.77
C TYR A 125 7.76 3.22 -7.27
N CYS A 126 7.92 1.99 -6.76
CA CYS A 126 7.67 1.64 -5.37
C CYS A 126 8.96 1.64 -4.56
N THR A 127 8.94 2.28 -3.40
CA THR A 127 9.99 2.17 -2.38
C THR A 127 9.36 1.74 -1.06
N LEU A 128 10.10 0.98 -0.24
CA LEU A 128 9.65 0.69 1.11
C LEU A 128 9.85 1.92 2.00
N GLY A 129 8.84 2.22 2.82
CA GLY A 129 8.94 3.16 3.94
C GLY A 129 9.58 2.54 5.17
N ASP A 130 9.67 3.32 6.25
CA ASP A 130 10.34 2.92 7.48
C ASP A 130 9.63 1.80 8.24
N SER A 131 8.32 1.60 7.98
CA SER A 131 7.51 0.53 8.57
C SER A 131 7.17 -0.59 7.56
N ASP A 132 8.02 -0.79 6.56
CA ASP A 132 7.85 -1.77 5.47
C ASP A 132 6.58 -1.57 4.61
N GLU A 133 5.98 -0.37 4.68
CA GLU A 133 4.84 0.01 3.85
C GLU A 133 5.28 0.44 2.44
N PRO A 134 4.56 0.06 1.37
CA PRO A 134 4.88 0.50 0.03
C PRO A 134 4.55 1.98 -0.15
N LYS A 135 5.54 2.77 -0.56
CA LYS A 135 5.38 4.16 -0.98
C LYS A 135 5.55 4.27 -2.50
N CYS A 136 4.60 4.90 -3.16
CA CYS A 136 4.59 5.06 -4.61
C CYS A 136 4.94 6.49 -5.01
N LEU A 137 6.02 6.66 -5.76
CA LEU A 137 6.52 7.97 -6.20
C LEU A 137 6.40 8.11 -7.72
N CYS A 138 5.99 9.29 -8.20
CA CYS A 138 6.02 9.59 -9.63
C CYS A 138 7.46 9.65 -10.14
N ILE A 139 7.66 9.24 -11.39
CA ILE A 139 8.89 9.55 -12.11
C ILE A 139 9.00 11.07 -12.37
N PRO A 140 10.21 11.61 -12.57
CA PRO A 140 10.41 13.04 -12.85
C PRO A 140 9.60 13.53 -14.06
N GLY A 141 8.98 14.70 -13.94
CA GLY A 141 8.11 15.28 -14.98
C GLY A 141 6.67 14.76 -14.99
N PHE A 142 6.31 13.90 -14.04
CA PHE A 142 4.95 13.38 -13.88
C PHE A 142 4.38 13.76 -12.50
N ASP A 143 3.06 13.88 -12.44
CA ASP A 143 2.32 14.16 -11.21
C ASP A 143 1.15 13.17 -11.03
N TYR A 144 0.68 13.03 -9.80
CA TYR A 144 -0.36 12.10 -9.41
C TYR A 144 -1.62 12.36 -10.24
N THR A 145 -2.14 11.30 -10.89
CA THR A 145 -3.42 11.41 -11.60
C THR A 145 -4.55 11.77 -10.62
N HIS A 146 -4.57 11.06 -9.47
CA HIS A 146 -5.44 11.33 -8.34
C HIS A 146 -4.64 11.22 -7.04
N PRO A 147 -4.38 12.34 -6.34
CA PRO A 147 -3.68 12.33 -5.06
C PRO A 147 -4.33 11.37 -4.06
N GLY A 148 -3.53 10.60 -3.34
CA GLY A 148 -4.02 9.61 -2.36
C GLY A 148 -4.43 8.24 -2.93
N ASN A 149 -4.51 8.07 -4.26
CA ASN A 149 -4.70 6.74 -4.87
C ASN A 149 -3.39 6.24 -5.51
N PRO A 150 -2.62 5.35 -4.86
CA PRO A 150 -1.34 4.87 -5.39
C PRO A 150 -1.48 4.06 -6.68
N THR A 151 -2.67 3.53 -6.98
CA THR A 151 -2.90 2.60 -8.09
C THR A 151 -3.26 3.26 -9.43
N GLU A 152 -3.52 4.57 -9.44
CA GLU A 152 -3.94 5.32 -10.64
C GLU A 152 -2.77 5.96 -11.43
N GLY A 153 -1.55 5.70 -10.98
CA GLY A 153 -0.35 6.09 -11.72
C GLY A 153 -0.07 7.60 -11.66
N CYS A 154 0.75 8.05 -12.60
CA CYS A 154 1.01 9.47 -12.82
C CYS A 154 0.77 9.85 -14.27
N LYS A 155 0.34 11.10 -14.47
CA LYS A 155 0.21 11.76 -15.76
C LYS A 155 1.35 12.75 -15.96
N MET A 156 1.74 12.95 -17.20
CA MET A 156 2.78 13.93 -17.52
C MET A 156 2.31 15.33 -17.09
N LEU A 157 3.22 16.13 -16.56
CA LEU A 157 2.95 17.55 -16.33
C LEU A 157 2.84 18.25 -17.69
N ASP A 158 1.71 18.90 -17.96
CA ASP A 158 1.57 19.72 -19.15
C ASP A 158 2.62 20.83 -19.10
N SER A 159 3.50 20.86 -20.11
CA SER A 159 4.45 21.95 -20.29
C SER A 159 3.68 23.21 -20.70
N VAL A 160 3.24 23.99 -19.70
CA VAL A 160 2.77 25.36 -19.94
C VAL A 160 3.97 26.17 -20.43
N GLY A 161 4.12 26.25 -21.75
CA GLY A 161 5.04 27.15 -22.42
C GLY A 161 6.30 26.52 -22.98
N LYS A 162 6.25 26.31 -24.30
CA LYS A 162 7.34 26.40 -25.29
C LYS A 162 8.39 25.28 -25.38
N SER A 163 8.49 24.88 -26.65
CA SER A 163 9.66 24.53 -27.44
C SER A 163 10.39 23.24 -27.08
N SER A 164 10.40 22.38 -28.09
CA SER A 164 11.36 21.34 -28.48
C SER A 164 12.86 21.72 -28.44
N ASP A 165 13.26 22.65 -27.55
CA ASP A 165 14.62 23.21 -27.46
C ASP A 165 15.15 23.32 -26.02
N LEU A 166 14.36 22.94 -25.00
CA LEU A 166 14.92 22.65 -23.69
C LEU A 166 15.45 21.24 -23.76
N GLY A 167 16.78 21.08 -23.85
CA GLY A 167 17.44 19.78 -23.76
C GLY A 167 16.87 19.00 -22.58
N GLU A 168 15.98 18.05 -22.89
CA GLU A 168 15.26 17.26 -21.90
C GLU A 168 16.28 16.39 -21.21
N SER A 169 16.77 16.90 -20.09
CA SER A 169 17.80 16.25 -19.31
C SER A 169 17.22 14.99 -18.70
N MET A 170 17.92 13.89 -18.93
CA MET A 170 17.59 12.60 -18.33
C MET A 170 17.96 12.66 -16.85
N THR A 171 17.00 12.44 -15.97
CA THR A 171 17.19 12.42 -14.52
C THR A 171 17.47 10.99 -14.06
N GLU A 172 18.51 10.81 -13.24
CA GLU A 172 18.86 9.50 -12.69
C GLU A 172 17.95 9.13 -11.51
N LEU A 173 17.23 8.02 -11.66
CA LEU A 173 16.59 7.29 -10.58
C LEU A 173 17.52 6.16 -10.14
N LYS A 174 18.29 6.44 -9.10
CA LYS A 174 19.23 5.48 -8.53
C LYS A 174 18.48 4.24 -8.06
N ASN A 175 19.10 3.08 -8.27
CA ASN A 175 18.62 1.82 -7.74
C ASN A 175 17.18 1.51 -8.14
N THR A 176 16.68 2.03 -9.26
CA THR A 176 15.30 1.79 -9.70
C THR A 176 15.31 0.85 -10.88
N VAL A 177 14.45 -0.17 -10.81
CA VAL A 177 14.27 -1.20 -11.85
C VAL A 177 12.81 -1.25 -12.27
N TRP A 178 12.57 -1.72 -13.49
CA TRP A 178 11.25 -1.79 -14.10
C TRP A 178 11.00 -3.19 -14.64
N ALA A 179 9.75 -3.64 -14.60
CA ALA A 179 9.39 -4.91 -15.23
C ALA A 179 8.89 -4.75 -16.67
N SER A 180 8.57 -3.51 -17.11
CA SER A 180 8.30 -3.21 -18.51
C SER A 180 9.40 -3.75 -19.41
N ARG A 181 9.03 -4.50 -20.44
CA ARG A 181 9.99 -4.87 -21.49
C ARG A 181 10.56 -3.62 -22.16
N GLY A 182 11.88 -3.65 -22.38
CA GLY A 182 12.54 -2.69 -23.25
C GLY A 182 12.06 -2.83 -24.69
N CYS A 183 12.00 -1.71 -25.39
CA CYS A 183 11.66 -1.69 -26.82
C CYS A 183 12.89 -1.94 -27.69
N GLU A 184 14.07 -1.54 -27.22
CA GLU A 184 15.33 -1.61 -27.95
C GLU A 184 16.49 -1.80 -26.97
N ILE A 185 17.47 -2.62 -27.34
CA ILE A 185 18.69 -2.86 -26.57
C ILE A 185 19.89 -2.43 -27.41
N LEU A 186 20.75 -1.57 -26.85
CA LEU A 186 21.94 -1.02 -27.48
C LEU A 186 23.18 -1.36 -26.65
N ASN A 187 24.31 -1.60 -27.32
CA ASN A 187 25.61 -1.82 -26.68
C ASN A 187 26.48 -0.57 -26.82
N VAL A 188 26.12 0.47 -26.08
CA VAL A 188 26.75 1.80 -26.12
C VAL A 188 27.09 2.26 -24.72
N ASN A 189 27.93 3.28 -24.57
CA ASN A 189 28.22 3.84 -23.25
C ASN A 189 27.01 4.57 -22.65
N LYS A 190 27.05 4.86 -21.34
CA LYS A 190 25.96 5.55 -20.63
C LYS A 190 25.54 6.87 -21.29
N THR A 191 26.51 7.67 -21.73
CA THR A 191 26.23 9.01 -22.31
C THR A 191 25.50 8.92 -23.64
N GLU A 192 25.93 8.01 -24.51
CA GLU A 192 25.31 7.75 -25.81
C GLU A 192 23.93 7.11 -25.65
N CYS A 193 23.78 6.18 -24.69
CA CYS A 193 22.50 5.59 -24.31
C CYS A 193 21.47 6.65 -23.92
N THR A 194 21.84 7.57 -23.00
CA THR A 194 20.92 8.64 -22.57
C THR A 194 20.60 9.59 -23.72
N LYS A 195 21.57 9.92 -24.57
CA LYS A 195 21.38 10.80 -25.72
C LYS A 195 20.43 10.19 -26.75
N SER A 196 20.62 8.91 -27.08
CA SER A 196 19.76 8.16 -28.00
C SER A 196 18.30 8.13 -27.58
N CYS A 197 18.03 8.14 -26.26
CA CYS A 197 16.67 8.26 -25.74
C CYS A 197 16.12 9.69 -25.82
N SER A 198 16.92 10.69 -25.49
CA SER A 198 16.50 12.10 -25.59
C SER A 198 16.12 12.51 -27.02
N GLU A 199 16.81 11.97 -28.03
CA GLU A 199 16.55 12.22 -29.45
C GLU A 199 15.39 11.38 -30.02
N ASP A 200 14.90 10.40 -29.27
CA ASP A 200 13.79 9.53 -29.63
C ASP A 200 12.50 10.00 -28.95
N CYS A 201 11.50 10.38 -29.74
CA CYS A 201 10.23 10.91 -29.22
C CYS A 201 9.38 9.88 -28.47
N VAL A 202 9.59 8.59 -28.71
CA VAL A 202 8.88 7.48 -28.07
C VAL A 202 9.61 7.04 -26.80
N CYS A 203 10.94 7.19 -26.77
CA CYS A 203 11.74 6.80 -25.62
C CYS A 203 11.50 7.72 -24.42
N ARG A 204 11.13 7.10 -23.29
CA ARG A 204 10.87 7.80 -22.02
C ARG A 204 11.95 7.55 -20.98
N ALA A 205 12.53 6.36 -20.99
CA ALA A 205 13.56 5.99 -20.03
C ALA A 205 14.58 5.03 -20.64
N VAL A 206 15.76 4.98 -20.02
CA VAL A 206 16.76 3.96 -20.30
C VAL A 206 17.22 3.30 -19.00
N VAL A 207 17.37 1.98 -19.03
CA VAL A 207 18.07 1.23 -17.98
C VAL A 207 19.46 0.92 -18.52
N TYR A 208 20.49 1.32 -17.79
CA TYR A 208 21.89 1.10 -18.18
C TYR A 208 22.59 0.17 -17.19
N VAL A 209 23.11 -0.95 -17.69
CA VAL A 209 23.82 -1.95 -16.88
C VAL A 209 25.05 -2.43 -17.64
N LYS A 210 26.25 -2.13 -17.11
CA LYS A 210 27.54 -2.67 -17.59
C LYS A 210 27.73 -2.64 -19.13
N GLY A 211 27.34 -1.54 -19.79
CA GLY A 211 27.49 -1.38 -21.25
C GLY A 211 26.27 -1.79 -22.07
N GLU A 212 25.26 -2.39 -21.43
CA GLU A 212 23.97 -2.66 -22.04
C GLU A 212 22.99 -1.52 -21.71
N CYS A 213 22.37 -0.95 -22.75
CA CYS A 213 21.41 0.12 -22.68
C CYS A 213 20.05 -0.40 -23.15
N THR A 214 19.06 -0.43 -22.27
CA THR A 214 17.69 -0.84 -22.60
C THR A 214 16.79 0.38 -22.66
N LYS A 215 16.28 0.74 -23.84
CA LYS A 215 15.28 1.80 -24.03
C LYS A 215 13.89 1.33 -23.65
N MET A 216 13.12 2.20 -23.01
CA MET A 216 11.76 1.93 -22.57
C MET A 216 10.81 3.03 -23.03
N SER A 217 9.64 2.63 -23.51
CA SER A 217 8.53 3.52 -23.85
C SER A 217 7.53 3.66 -22.69
N GLU A 218 6.68 4.67 -22.78
CA GLU A 218 5.56 4.88 -21.86
C GLU A 218 4.36 3.97 -22.22
N PRO A 219 3.57 3.46 -21.25
CA PRO A 219 3.72 3.61 -19.79
C PRO A 219 4.82 2.73 -19.20
N LEU A 220 5.61 3.31 -18.29
CA LEU A 220 6.53 2.53 -17.45
C LEU A 220 5.72 1.80 -16.37
N LYS A 221 5.86 0.47 -16.30
CA LYS A 221 5.10 -0.41 -15.42
C LYS A 221 6.01 -1.04 -14.38
N TYR A 222 5.46 -1.17 -13.17
CA TYR A 222 6.02 -1.95 -12.07
C TYR A 222 7.45 -1.53 -11.67
N GLY A 223 7.67 -0.22 -11.60
CA GLY A 223 8.92 0.32 -11.08
C GLY A 223 9.09 -0.01 -9.60
N LEU A 224 10.30 -0.36 -9.17
CA LEU A 224 10.64 -0.53 -7.76
C LEU A 224 12.09 -0.15 -7.48
N THR A 225 12.35 0.34 -6.27
CA THR A 225 13.71 0.58 -5.79
C THR A 225 14.33 -0.75 -5.34
N ASP A 226 15.36 -1.19 -6.05
CA ASP A 226 16.15 -2.39 -5.81
C ASP A 226 17.32 -2.10 -4.85
N MET A 227 17.30 -2.72 -3.68
CA MET A 227 18.33 -2.52 -2.66
C MET A 227 19.70 -3.11 -3.04
N GLU A 228 19.79 -3.97 -4.07
CA GLU A 228 21.07 -4.52 -4.56
C GLU A 228 21.95 -3.45 -5.22
N GLY A 229 21.35 -2.34 -5.69
CA GLY A 229 22.05 -1.09 -5.99
C GLY A 229 22.88 -1.02 -7.28
N TRP A 230 22.71 -1.97 -8.21
CA TRP A 230 23.55 -2.03 -9.41
C TRP A 230 22.89 -1.49 -10.68
N ARG A 231 21.60 -1.16 -10.61
CA ARG A 231 20.82 -0.71 -11.76
C ARG A 231 20.32 0.71 -11.52
N SER A 232 20.69 1.61 -12.42
CA SER A 232 20.13 2.96 -12.47
C SER A 232 19.22 3.07 -13.69
N THR A 233 18.06 3.70 -13.49
CA THR A 233 17.22 4.13 -14.60
C THR A 233 17.43 5.62 -14.82
N PHE A 234 17.55 6.04 -16.07
CA PHE A 234 17.54 7.44 -16.46
C PHE A 234 16.19 7.71 -17.11
N VAL A 235 15.45 8.69 -16.61
CA VAL A 235 14.11 9.02 -17.10
C VAL A 235 14.11 10.43 -17.65
N ARG A 236 13.49 10.62 -18.81
CA ARG A 236 13.28 11.93 -19.41
C ARG A 236 12.45 12.78 -18.44
N GLY A 237 13.00 13.88 -17.94
CA GLY A 237 12.25 14.85 -17.17
C GLY A 237 11.43 15.73 -18.10
N GLY A 238 10.14 15.93 -17.80
CA GLY A 238 9.43 17.10 -18.32
C GLY A 238 9.96 18.35 -17.62
N GLY A 239 10.00 19.51 -18.29
CA GLY A 239 10.49 20.78 -17.72
C GLY A 239 9.73 21.29 -16.49
N GLY A 240 8.69 20.58 -16.03
CA GLY A 240 7.99 20.83 -14.78
C GLY A 240 8.67 20.13 -13.60
N VAL A 241 9.06 20.92 -12.59
CA VAL A 241 9.52 20.40 -11.30
C VAL A 241 8.38 19.59 -10.68
N ALA A 242 8.60 18.28 -10.50
CA ALA A 242 7.69 17.44 -9.73
C ALA A 242 7.52 18.07 -8.35
N ARG A 243 6.27 18.35 -7.93
CA ARG A 243 6.00 18.64 -6.53
C ARG A 243 6.38 17.39 -5.76
N SER A 244 7.54 17.42 -5.12
CA SER A 244 7.80 16.54 -3.99
C SER A 244 6.66 16.80 -3.01
N GLU A 245 5.81 15.81 -2.84
CA GLU A 245 4.88 15.79 -1.72
C GLU A 245 5.79 15.87 -0.49
N LYS A 246 5.94 17.07 0.07
CA LYS A 246 6.36 17.18 1.46
C LYS A 246 5.40 16.23 2.16
N VAL A 247 5.96 15.22 2.81
CA VAL A 247 5.22 14.45 3.81
C VAL A 247 4.82 15.48 4.86
N GLY A 248 3.68 16.13 4.60
CA GLY A 248 2.93 16.83 5.58
C GLY A 248 2.50 15.73 6.51
N VAL A 249 3.22 15.61 7.62
CA VAL A 249 2.59 15.15 8.85
C VAL A 249 1.50 16.19 9.12
N GLU A 250 0.35 16.03 8.47
CA GLU A 250 -0.89 16.59 8.95
C GLU A 250 -1.23 15.72 10.15
N GLY A 251 -0.55 16.06 11.26
CA GLY A 251 -0.90 15.59 12.58
C GLY A 251 -2.35 15.96 12.79
N ARG A 252 -3.22 14.98 12.56
CA ARG A 252 -4.66 15.10 12.76
C ARG A 252 -4.87 15.75 14.12
N GLU A 253 -5.49 16.92 14.12
CA GLU A 253 -5.83 17.77 15.28
C GLU A 253 -6.83 17.09 16.27
N ILE A 254 -6.69 15.79 16.50
CA ILE A 254 -7.49 15.03 17.48
C ILE A 254 -6.97 15.28 18.89
N GLY A 255 -5.67 15.56 19.05
CA GLY A 255 -5.06 15.82 20.37
C GLY A 255 -5.68 17.01 21.08
N ASN A 256 -5.79 18.16 20.39
CA ASN A 256 -6.35 19.38 21.01
C ASN A 256 -7.84 19.23 21.33
N LYS A 257 -8.63 18.54 20.49
CA LYS A 257 -10.06 18.31 20.78
C LYS A 257 -10.27 17.36 21.96
N LEU A 258 -9.47 16.29 22.08
CA LEU A 258 -9.56 15.38 23.22
C LEU A 258 -9.08 16.03 24.54
N VAL A 259 -8.04 16.85 24.49
CA VAL A 259 -7.56 17.58 25.67
C VAL A 259 -8.60 18.60 26.14
N VAL A 260 -9.24 19.33 25.23
CA VAL A 260 -10.31 20.28 25.57
C VAL A 260 -11.54 19.55 26.14
N ILE A 261 -11.97 18.44 25.52
CA ILE A 261 -13.08 17.62 26.05
C ILE A 261 -12.74 17.07 27.44
N GLY A 262 -11.51 16.59 27.64
CA GLY A 262 -11.03 16.11 28.93
C GLY A 262 -11.05 17.21 30.00
N PHE A 263 -10.58 18.41 29.68
CA PHE A 263 -10.57 19.55 30.60
C PHE A 263 -11.98 19.97 31.00
N VAL A 264 -12.92 20.02 30.05
CA VAL A 264 -14.32 20.36 30.30
C VAL A 264 -14.99 19.33 31.23
N LEU A 265 -14.74 18.04 31.03
CA LEU A 265 -15.28 16.98 31.90
C LEU A 265 -14.73 17.05 33.32
N VAL A 266 -13.44 17.36 33.48
CA VAL A 266 -12.81 17.53 34.81
C VAL A 266 -13.39 18.76 35.52
N CYS A 267 -13.54 19.89 34.84
CA CYS A 267 -14.16 21.09 35.41
C CYS A 267 -15.61 20.82 35.86
N ALA A 268 -16.39 20.12 35.04
CA ALA A 268 -17.76 19.74 35.41
C ALA A 268 -17.81 18.84 36.66
N ALA A 269 -16.90 17.86 36.76
CA ALA A 269 -16.81 16.99 37.93
C ALA A 269 -16.44 17.77 39.21
N VAL A 270 -15.48 18.71 39.13
CA VAL A 270 -15.07 19.55 40.26
C VAL A 270 -16.23 20.45 40.73
N LEU A 271 -16.99 21.03 39.81
CA LEU A 271 -18.18 21.83 40.16
C LEU A 271 -19.27 21.00 40.83
N MET A 272 -19.52 19.77 40.35
CA MET A 272 -20.49 18.86 40.97
C MET A 272 -20.07 18.44 42.38
N VAL A 273 -18.79 18.16 42.62
CA VAL A 273 -18.29 17.82 43.96
C VAL A 273 -18.29 19.06 44.87
N GLY A 274 -17.87 20.22 44.36
CA GLY A 274 -17.86 21.47 45.10
C GLY A 274 -19.25 21.89 45.57
N THR A 275 -20.26 21.80 44.70
CA THR A 275 -21.65 22.10 45.07
C THR A 275 -22.21 21.12 46.11
N ARG A 276 -21.92 19.81 45.98
CA ARG A 276 -22.30 18.80 46.99
C ARG A 276 -21.68 19.12 48.36
N LEU A 277 -20.39 19.45 48.40
CA LEU A 277 -19.71 19.82 49.64
C LEU A 277 -20.25 21.13 50.24
N LEU A 278 -20.57 22.12 49.38
CA LEU A 278 -21.17 23.38 49.83
C LEU A 278 -22.56 23.15 50.43
N VAL A 279 -23.40 22.33 49.78
CA VAL A 279 -24.72 21.94 50.31
C VAL A 279 -24.55 21.22 51.65
N CYS A 280 -23.65 20.24 51.75
CA CYS A 280 -23.38 19.57 53.03
C CYS A 280 -22.86 20.52 54.10
N PHE A 281 -22.03 21.52 53.74
CA PHE A 281 -21.55 22.52 54.67
C PHE A 281 -22.67 23.45 55.15
N LEU A 282 -23.54 23.89 54.24
CA LEU A 282 -24.72 24.70 54.55
C LEU A 282 -25.71 23.93 55.42
N GLU A 283 -25.97 22.66 55.13
CA GLU A 283 -26.79 21.78 55.98
C GLU A 283 -26.16 21.59 57.37
N ARG A 284 -24.85 21.33 57.45
CA ARG A 284 -24.15 21.24 58.74
C ARG A 284 -24.17 22.54 59.52
N LYS A 285 -24.13 23.69 58.84
CA LYS A 285 -24.20 25.02 59.47
C LYS A 285 -25.63 25.30 59.94
N TRP A 286 -26.63 25.00 59.13
CA TRP A 286 -28.05 25.10 59.48
C TRP A 286 -28.39 24.23 60.69
N TRP A 287 -27.96 22.97 60.70
CA TRP A 287 -28.08 22.08 61.86
C TRP A 287 -27.35 22.60 63.10
N ARG A 288 -26.20 23.29 62.96
CA ARG A 288 -25.49 23.88 64.10
C ARG A 288 -26.22 25.08 64.69
N ILE A 289 -26.85 25.90 63.84
CA ILE A 289 -27.63 27.06 64.26
C ILE A 289 -28.92 26.59 64.94
N ASN A 290 -29.64 25.64 64.36
CA ASN A 290 -30.91 25.14 64.91
C ASN A 290 -30.74 24.21 66.13
N ARG A 291 -29.54 23.70 66.40
CA ARG A 291 -29.27 22.93 67.64
C ARG A 291 -29.26 23.82 68.88
N ASN A 292 -29.08 25.14 68.73
CA ASN A 292 -29.08 26.07 69.85
C ASN A 292 -30.49 26.55 70.25
N GLU A 293 -31.54 26.17 69.51
CA GLU A 293 -32.94 26.45 69.89
C GLU A 293 -33.61 25.30 70.64
N PHE A 294 -32.97 24.13 70.75
CA PHE A 294 -33.55 22.94 71.41
C PHE A 294 -32.92 22.60 72.77
N SER A 295 -32.15 23.52 73.39
CA SER A 295 -31.66 23.37 74.78
C SER A 295 -32.27 24.35 75.78
N SER A 296 -33.39 25.00 75.42
CA SER A 296 -34.21 25.79 76.34
C SER A 296 -35.67 25.38 76.18
N GLY A 297 -35.99 24.23 76.76
CA GLY A 297 -37.33 23.65 76.89
C GLY A 297 -37.26 22.52 77.90
#